data_AF-A0A9E3EG02-F1
#
_entry.id   AF-A0A9E3EG02-F1
#
_cell.length_a   1.000
_cell.length_b   1.000
_cell.length_c   1.000
_cell.angle_alpha   90.00
_cell.angle_beta   90.00
_cell.angle_gamma   90.00
#
_symmetry.space_group_name_H-M   'P 1'
#
loop_
_entity.id
_entity.type
_entity.pdbx_description
1 polymer ?
#
loop_
_entity_poly.entity_id
_entity_poly.type
_entity_poly.pdbx_seq_one_letter_code
_entity_poly.pdbx_strand_id
1 'polypeptide(L)'
;MRNSSRTRILASRIFVLAALLGCVLVPLAPAYAEKLVVTTDRAKIIKLPNQTKTVIVGNPIVADVTIGKDGLVILTGKSFGTTNLIALDGTGAILNESTIQVQQANENLVIMQRGMDRETYSCTPTCMPSVALGDDQKYFTDTGTASSTRNKLATEK
;
A
#
# COMPACT_ATOMS: atom_id res chain seq x y z
N MET A 1 14.03 80.55 -53.86
CA MET A 1 13.96 80.15 -52.44
C MET A 1 14.09 78.64 -52.34
N ARG A 2 14.85 78.17 -51.36
CA ARG A 2 15.45 76.84 -51.20
C ARG A 2 14.59 75.98 -50.26
N ASN A 3 14.30 74.73 -50.60
CA ASN A 3 13.90 73.67 -49.65
C ASN A 3 14.05 72.30 -50.38
N SER A 4 15.07 71.46 -50.15
CA SER A 4 15.36 70.61 -48.96
C SER A 4 14.17 69.70 -48.62
N SER A 5 14.25 68.37 -48.47
CA SER A 5 15.37 67.44 -48.26
C SER A 5 14.86 65.99 -48.35
N ARG A 6 15.74 65.08 -48.75
CA ARG A 6 15.60 63.62 -48.82
C ARG A 6 15.75 62.95 -47.44
N THR A 7 15.05 61.83 -47.17
CA THR A 7 15.50 60.73 -46.25
C THR A 7 14.54 59.54 -46.38
N ARG A 8 14.87 58.46 -47.10
CA ARG A 8 15.68 57.24 -46.76
C ARG A 8 15.05 56.35 -45.68
N ILE A 9 14.47 55.21 -46.08
CA ILE A 9 15.02 53.83 -45.96
C ILE A 9 15.30 53.43 -44.49
N LEU A 10 14.49 52.50 -43.95
CA LEU A 10 14.87 51.29 -43.17
C LEU A 10 13.67 50.91 -42.27
N ALA A 11 12.88 49.91 -42.65
CA ALA A 11 11.95 49.23 -41.74
C ALA A 11 11.80 47.77 -42.15
N SER A 12 12.94 47.08 -42.26
CA SER A 12 12.98 45.64 -42.49
C SER A 12 14.21 45.11 -41.78
N ARG A 13 14.13 44.93 -40.46
CA ARG A 13 15.01 44.10 -39.59
C ARG A 13 14.53 44.10 -38.12
N ILE A 14 13.25 43.84 -37.84
CA ILE A 14 12.80 43.58 -36.44
C ILE A 14 11.72 42.50 -36.46
N PHE A 15 12.09 41.25 -36.78
CA PHE A 15 11.17 40.11 -36.67
C PHE A 15 11.89 38.77 -36.47
N VAL A 16 13.05 38.75 -35.78
CA VAL A 16 13.84 37.51 -35.58
C VAL A 16 14.28 37.29 -34.11
N LEU A 17 13.79 38.05 -33.13
CA LEU A 17 14.24 37.92 -31.72
C LEU A 17 13.09 37.75 -30.70
N ALA A 18 12.16 36.84 -30.95
CA ALA A 18 11.07 36.54 -30.00
C ALA A 18 10.76 35.04 -29.87
N ALA A 19 11.76 34.15 -29.98
CA ALA A 19 11.54 32.70 -30.00
C ALA A 19 12.29 31.90 -28.91
N LEU A 20 12.82 32.53 -27.86
CA LEU A 20 13.70 31.84 -26.89
C LEU A 20 13.26 31.88 -25.41
N LEU A 21 12.06 32.37 -25.08
CA LEU A 21 11.61 32.45 -23.67
C LEU A 21 10.30 31.70 -23.38
N GLY A 22 10.08 30.56 -24.04
CA GLY A 22 9.02 29.62 -23.68
C GLY A 22 9.51 28.60 -22.65
N CYS A 23 9.71 29.00 -21.40
CA CYS A 23 10.03 28.08 -20.32
C CYS A 23 8.77 27.24 -20.02
N VAL A 24 8.70 26.04 -20.60
CA VAL A 24 7.62 25.08 -20.36
C VAL A 24 7.75 24.60 -18.90
N LEU A 25 6.90 25.16 -18.03
CA LEU A 25 6.67 24.63 -16.69
C LEU A 25 5.98 23.27 -16.83
N VAL A 26 6.76 22.19 -16.88
CA VAL A 26 6.23 20.83 -16.75
C VAL A 26 5.88 20.64 -15.27
N PRO A 27 4.60 20.43 -14.90
CA PRO A 27 4.28 20.09 -13.53
C PRO A 27 4.86 18.70 -13.23
N LEU A 28 5.86 18.64 -12.34
CA LEU A 28 6.29 17.39 -11.73
C LEU A 28 5.18 16.92 -10.79
N ALA A 29 4.41 15.92 -11.21
CA ALA A 29 3.50 15.22 -10.32
C ALA A 29 4.32 14.52 -9.22
N PRO A 30 3.95 14.64 -7.94
CA PRO A 30 4.61 13.90 -6.88
C PRO A 30 4.45 12.39 -7.13
N ALA A 31 5.55 11.66 -7.08
CA ALA A 31 5.52 10.21 -7.05
C ALA A 31 4.92 9.76 -5.72
N TYR A 32 3.61 9.51 -5.71
CA TYR A 32 2.96 8.89 -4.57
C TYR A 32 3.42 7.43 -4.47
N ALA A 33 4.08 7.08 -3.37
CA ALA A 33 4.29 5.69 -3.02
C ALA A 33 2.93 5.01 -2.89
N GLU A 34 2.75 3.88 -3.59
CA GLU A 34 1.48 3.17 -3.60
C GLU A 34 1.16 2.67 -2.19
N LYS A 35 -0.06 2.96 -1.70
CA LYS A 35 -0.50 2.58 -0.36
C LYS A 35 -1.45 1.39 -0.43
N LEU A 36 -1.00 0.25 0.09
CA LEU A 36 -1.75 -1.00 0.15
C LEU A 36 -2.36 -1.16 1.54
N VAL A 37 -3.68 -0.97 1.64
CA VAL A 37 -4.42 -1.27 2.87
C VAL A 37 -4.87 -2.72 2.86
N VAL A 38 -4.54 -3.45 3.92
CA VAL A 38 -4.93 -4.85 4.16
C VAL A 38 -5.48 -4.98 5.58
N THR A 39 -6.38 -5.93 5.76
CA THR A 39 -7.00 -6.21 7.05
C THR A 39 -6.31 -7.41 7.70
N THR A 40 -6.13 -7.40 9.02
CA THR A 40 -5.61 -8.56 9.78
C THR A 40 -6.45 -9.80 9.49
N ASP A 41 -5.79 -10.97 9.41
CA ASP A 41 -6.41 -12.26 9.10
C ASP A 41 -7.11 -12.31 7.73
N ARG A 42 -6.76 -11.39 6.82
CA ARG A 42 -7.24 -11.36 5.44
C ARG A 42 -6.08 -11.30 4.47
N ALA A 43 -6.32 -11.87 3.30
CA ALA A 43 -5.43 -11.77 2.16
C ALA A 43 -6.01 -10.81 1.11
N LYS A 44 -5.14 -10.05 0.46
CA LYS A 44 -5.44 -9.20 -0.68
C LYS A 44 -4.54 -9.63 -1.84
N ILE A 45 -5.14 -9.82 -3.00
CA ILE A 45 -4.39 -10.14 -4.21
C ILE A 45 -3.97 -8.82 -4.87
N ILE A 46 -2.68 -8.69 -5.14
CA ILE A 46 -2.10 -7.57 -5.88
C ILE A 46 -1.34 -8.11 -7.09
N LYS A 47 -1.18 -7.30 -8.13
CA LYS A 47 -0.40 -7.66 -9.31
C LYS A 47 0.86 -6.80 -9.36
N LEU A 48 2.02 -7.46 -9.33
CA LEU A 48 3.31 -6.82 -9.49
C LEU A 48 3.69 -6.71 -10.98
N PRO A 49 4.65 -5.84 -11.33
CA PRO A 49 5.18 -5.76 -12.69
C PRO A 49 5.71 -7.11 -13.19
N ASN A 50 5.51 -7.40 -14.47
CA ASN A 50 5.86 -8.70 -15.09
C ASN A 50 7.34 -9.08 -14.97
N GLN A 51 8.23 -8.12 -14.70
CA GLN A 51 9.67 -8.33 -14.58
C GLN A 51 10.14 -8.54 -13.13
N THR A 52 9.23 -8.59 -12.15
CA THR A 52 9.57 -8.88 -10.76
C THR A 52 10.12 -10.31 -10.61
N LYS A 53 11.30 -10.41 -9.98
CA LYS A 53 11.97 -11.67 -9.64
C LYS A 53 12.04 -11.90 -8.14
N THR A 54 12.19 -10.83 -7.38
CA THR A 54 12.33 -10.90 -5.92
C THR A 54 11.32 -9.95 -5.29
N VAL A 55 10.65 -10.42 -4.23
CA VAL A 55 9.76 -9.61 -3.41
C VAL A 55 10.29 -9.64 -1.99
N ILE A 56 10.45 -8.46 -1.40
CA ILE A 56 10.95 -8.29 -0.04
C ILE A 56 9.86 -7.56 0.76
N VAL A 57 9.59 -8.07 1.95
CA VAL A 57 8.71 -7.40 2.92
C VAL A 57 9.58 -6.91 4.08
N GLY A 58 9.44 -5.64 4.44
CA GLY A 58 10.25 -5.04 5.50
C GLY A 58 10.08 -5.73 6.85
N ASN A 59 8.82 -5.99 7.26
CA ASN A 59 8.51 -6.70 8.50
C ASN A 59 7.47 -7.82 8.29
N PRO A 60 7.90 -9.10 8.27
CA PRO A 60 7.02 -10.25 8.07
C PRO A 60 6.04 -10.53 9.24
N ILE A 61 6.24 -9.88 10.40
CA ILE A 61 5.30 -9.95 11.53
C ILE A 61 4.03 -9.13 11.21
N VAL A 62 4.16 -8.03 10.48
CA VAL A 62 3.04 -7.13 10.13
C VAL A 62 2.27 -7.69 8.94
N ALA A 63 2.97 -8.03 7.85
CA ALA A 63 2.36 -8.57 6.65
C ALA A 63 3.29 -9.59 5.99
N ASP A 64 2.74 -10.51 5.22
CA ASP A 64 3.50 -11.56 4.54
C ASP A 64 2.98 -11.75 3.12
N VAL A 65 3.80 -12.28 2.23
CA VAL A 65 3.49 -12.40 0.81
C VAL A 65 3.75 -13.80 0.31
N THR A 66 2.82 -14.31 -0.49
CA THR A 66 3.03 -15.51 -1.28
C THR A 66 3.01 -15.14 -2.75
N ILE A 67 4.07 -15.51 -3.48
CA ILE A 67 4.18 -15.25 -4.91
C ILE A 67 3.39 -16.34 -5.66
N GLY A 68 2.38 -15.91 -6.39
CA GLY A 68 1.59 -16.73 -7.31
C GLY A 68 2.18 -16.74 -8.72
N LYS A 69 1.42 -17.28 -9.67
CA LYS A 69 1.79 -17.28 -11.09
C LYS A 69 1.61 -15.89 -11.71
N ASP A 70 2.35 -15.60 -12.77
CA ASP A 70 2.18 -14.41 -13.62
C ASP A 70 2.25 -13.06 -12.86
N GLY A 71 3.11 -12.97 -11.84
CA GLY A 71 3.29 -11.74 -11.06
C GLY A 71 2.16 -11.42 -10.09
N LEU A 72 1.21 -12.35 -9.87
CA LEU A 72 0.22 -12.23 -8.81
C LEU A 72 0.88 -12.46 -7.45
N VAL A 73 0.58 -11.61 -6.49
CA VAL A 73 1.05 -11.74 -5.11
C VAL A 73 -0.15 -11.74 -4.18
N ILE A 74 -0.17 -12.72 -3.28
CA ILE A 74 -1.15 -12.85 -2.21
C ILE A 74 -0.54 -12.19 -0.98
N LEU A 75 -0.96 -10.97 -0.68
CA LEU A 75 -0.52 -10.21 0.48
C LEU A 75 -1.44 -10.50 1.66
N THR A 76 -0.91 -10.99 2.77
CA THR A 76 -1.65 -11.37 3.97
C THR A 76 -1.31 -10.45 5.13
N GLY A 77 -2.33 -9.84 5.76
CA GLY A 77 -2.15 -9.05 6.97
C GLY A 77 -2.06 -9.95 8.20
N LYS A 78 -0.96 -9.87 8.96
CA LYS A 78 -0.71 -10.70 10.15
C LYS A 78 -0.87 -9.93 11.46
N SER A 79 -0.37 -8.71 11.53
CA SER A 79 -0.42 -7.88 12.72
C SER A 79 -0.60 -6.41 12.37
N PHE A 80 -1.10 -5.63 13.32
CA PHE A 80 -1.28 -4.19 13.15
C PHE A 80 0.06 -3.50 12.90
N GLY A 81 0.05 -2.54 11.99
CA GLY A 81 1.22 -1.71 11.73
C GLY A 81 1.30 -1.21 10.31
N THR A 82 2.42 -0.57 10.02
CA THR A 82 2.79 -0.16 8.66
C THR A 82 4.14 -0.78 8.33
N THR A 83 4.26 -1.38 7.16
CA THR A 83 5.50 -1.91 6.61
C THR A 83 5.58 -1.59 5.12
N ASN A 84 6.59 -2.05 4.41
CA ASN A 84 6.75 -1.85 2.98
C ASN A 84 6.97 -3.18 2.26
N LEU A 85 6.64 -3.16 0.97
CA LEU A 85 6.89 -4.22 0.01
C LEU A 85 7.76 -3.64 -1.09
N ILE A 86 8.89 -4.29 -1.34
CA ILE A 86 9.84 -3.92 -2.39
C ILE A 86 9.89 -5.04 -3.41
N ALA A 87 9.63 -4.70 -4.66
CA ALA A 87 9.73 -5.62 -5.79
C ALA A 87 10.98 -5.30 -6.60
N LEU A 88 11.85 -6.28 -6.80
CA LEU A 88 13.08 -6.17 -7.57
C LEU A 88 13.02 -6.99 -8.86
N ASP A 89 13.76 -6.57 -9.88
CA ASP A 89 14.01 -7.37 -11.08
C ASP A 89 15.17 -8.36 -10.91
N GLY A 90 15.50 -9.08 -11.99
CA GLY A 90 16.60 -10.05 -11.99
C GLY A 90 18.00 -9.45 -11.89
N THR A 91 18.14 -8.12 -12.04
CA THR A 91 19.40 -7.39 -11.89
C THR A 91 19.56 -6.80 -10.48
N GLY A 92 18.50 -6.84 -9.68
CA GLY A 92 18.43 -6.23 -8.35
C GLY A 92 17.94 -4.78 -8.35
N ALA A 93 17.48 -4.25 -9.49
CA ALA A 93 16.90 -2.91 -9.56
C ALA A 93 15.49 -2.89 -8.96
N ILE A 94 15.16 -1.81 -8.25
CA ILE A 94 13.83 -1.61 -7.66
C ILE A 94 12.84 -1.27 -8.77
N LEU A 95 11.81 -2.10 -8.90
CA LEU A 95 10.72 -1.92 -9.86
C LEU A 95 9.54 -1.17 -9.26
N ASN A 96 9.23 -1.48 -8.02
CA ASN A 96 8.12 -0.90 -7.29
C ASN A 96 8.42 -0.96 -5.79
N GLU A 97 8.02 0.08 -5.09
CA GLU A 97 7.96 0.11 -3.64
C GLU A 97 6.57 0.58 -3.21
N SER A 98 5.94 -0.21 -2.35
CA SER A 98 4.59 0.03 -1.84
C SER A 98 4.61 0.05 -0.32
N THR A 99 3.86 0.97 0.29
CA THR A 99 3.63 0.99 1.74
C THR A 99 2.40 0.16 2.07
N ILE A 100 2.56 -0.85 2.93
CA ILE A 100 1.48 -1.69 3.44
C ILE A 100 1.01 -1.16 4.78
N GLN A 101 -0.28 -0.89 4.92
CA GLN A 101 -0.91 -0.59 6.20
C GLN A 101 -1.87 -1.72 6.57
N VAL A 102 -1.64 -2.35 7.72
CA VAL A 102 -2.48 -3.43 8.25
C VAL A 102 -3.37 -2.88 9.36
N GLN A 103 -4.68 -3.04 9.16
CA GLN A 103 -5.72 -2.54 10.05
C GLN A 103 -6.64 -3.66 10.55
N GLN A 104 -7.44 -3.36 11.58
CA GLN A 104 -8.38 -4.33 12.14
C GLN A 104 -9.50 -4.68 11.17
N ALA A 105 -9.91 -5.96 11.22
CA ALA A 105 -11.15 -6.40 10.62
C ALA A 105 -12.31 -5.73 11.35
N ASN A 106 -13.10 -4.94 10.64
CA ASN A 106 -14.22 -4.21 11.24
C ASN A 106 -15.58 -4.86 10.91
N GLU A 107 -15.57 -6.01 10.24
CA GLU A 107 -16.78 -6.64 9.75
C GLU A 107 -17.40 -7.52 10.84
N ASN A 108 -18.61 -7.16 11.28
CA ASN A 108 -19.43 -7.92 12.21
C ASN A 108 -18.73 -8.28 13.53
N LEU A 109 -17.80 -7.44 13.99
CA LEU A 109 -17.14 -7.62 15.28
C LEU A 109 -17.78 -6.75 16.35
N VAL A 110 -17.88 -7.30 17.56
CA VAL A 110 -18.23 -6.58 18.78
C VAL A 110 -17.06 -6.68 19.74
N ILE A 111 -16.64 -5.54 20.29
CA ILE A 111 -15.57 -5.48 21.29
C ILE A 111 -16.21 -5.14 22.63
N MET A 112 -16.05 -6.02 23.60
CA MET A 112 -16.43 -5.78 24.98
C MET A 112 -15.21 -5.29 25.76
N GLN A 113 -15.34 -4.10 26.36
CA GLN A 113 -14.28 -3.48 27.17
C GLN A 113 -14.73 -3.44 28.63
N ARG A 114 -13.96 -4.08 29.52
CA ARG A 114 -14.19 -4.12 30.96
C ARG A 114 -12.95 -3.63 31.69
N GLY A 115 -12.84 -2.31 31.84
CA GLY A 115 -11.61 -1.69 32.35
C GLY A 115 -10.46 -1.88 31.37
N MET A 116 -9.42 -2.63 31.77
CA MET A 116 -8.29 -2.98 30.90
C MET A 116 -8.52 -4.28 30.12
N ASP A 117 -9.57 -5.03 30.47
CA ASP A 117 -9.85 -6.33 29.87
C ASP A 117 -10.65 -6.12 28.59
N ARG A 118 -10.11 -6.61 27.47
CA ARG A 118 -10.70 -6.50 26.14
C ARG A 118 -11.05 -7.88 25.62
N GLU A 119 -12.28 -8.05 25.15
CA GLU A 119 -12.72 -9.30 24.52
C GLU A 119 -13.37 -9.00 23.17
N THR A 120 -13.01 -9.78 22.15
CA THR A 120 -13.57 -9.64 20.80
C THR A 120 -14.55 -10.77 20.48
N TYR A 121 -15.64 -10.43 19.81
CA TYR A 121 -16.69 -11.37 19.39
C TYR A 121 -16.99 -11.19 17.90
N SER A 122 -17.25 -12.29 17.19
CA SER A 122 -17.73 -12.28 15.81
C SER A 122 -19.22 -12.61 15.78
N CYS A 123 -20.04 -11.70 15.26
CA CYS A 123 -21.50 -11.73 15.37
C CYS A 123 -22.15 -11.90 13.99
N THR A 124 -22.41 -13.13 13.58
CA THR A 124 -23.09 -13.45 12.31
C THR A 124 -23.95 -14.72 12.41
N PRO A 125 -25.27 -14.65 12.73
CA PRO A 125 -26.04 -13.58 13.40
C PRO A 125 -25.94 -13.62 14.94
N THR A 126 -25.49 -14.73 15.51
CA THR A 126 -25.20 -14.88 16.95
C THR A 126 -23.74 -14.57 17.21
N CYS A 127 -23.44 -13.92 18.32
CA CYS A 127 -22.06 -13.61 18.71
C CYS A 127 -21.35 -14.83 19.27
N MET A 128 -20.22 -15.18 18.65
CA MET A 128 -19.32 -16.22 19.11
C MET A 128 -17.98 -15.61 19.52
N PRO A 129 -17.30 -16.15 20.55
CA PRO A 129 -15.95 -15.72 20.92
C PRO A 129 -15.01 -15.75 19.71
N SER A 130 -14.25 -14.68 19.52
CA SER A 130 -13.22 -14.58 18.50
C SER A 130 -11.95 -14.03 19.12
N VAL A 131 -10.80 -14.51 18.67
CA VAL A 131 -9.52 -14.02 19.15
C VAL A 131 -9.08 -12.85 18.28
N ALA A 132 -8.72 -11.72 18.89
CA ALA A 132 -8.06 -10.62 18.21
C ALA A 132 -6.78 -10.20 18.94
N LEU A 133 -5.85 -9.62 18.17
CA LEU A 133 -4.65 -9.01 18.72
C LEU A 133 -5.03 -7.89 19.70
N GLY A 134 -4.48 -7.95 20.91
CA GLY A 134 -4.75 -7.01 21.99
C GLY A 134 -6.00 -7.30 22.81
N ASP A 135 -6.62 -8.47 22.67
CA ASP A 135 -7.57 -8.96 23.69
C ASP A 135 -6.83 -9.29 25.00
N ASP A 136 -7.57 -9.39 26.11
CA ASP A 136 -7.05 -9.82 27.41
C ASP A 136 -6.31 -11.16 27.30
N GLN A 137 -5.21 -11.28 28.05
CA GLN A 137 -4.30 -12.42 27.96
C GLN A 137 -5.00 -13.75 28.29
N LYS A 138 -5.87 -13.75 29.30
CA LYS A 138 -6.59 -14.96 29.69
C LYS A 138 -7.60 -15.34 28.61
N TYR A 139 -8.41 -14.38 28.14
CA TYR A 139 -9.38 -14.60 27.06
C TYR A 139 -8.73 -15.09 25.76
N PHE A 140 -7.62 -14.46 25.35
CA PHE A 140 -6.83 -14.84 24.18
C PHE A 140 -6.31 -16.27 24.28
N THR A 141 -5.77 -16.64 25.45
CA THR A 141 -5.18 -17.97 25.68
C THR A 141 -6.25 -19.06 25.70
N ASP A 142 -7.36 -18.84 26.40
CA ASP A 142 -8.44 -19.82 26.54
C ASP A 142 -9.10 -20.09 25.17
N THR A 143 -9.51 -19.03 24.47
CA THR A 143 -10.19 -19.13 23.16
C THR A 143 -9.23 -19.63 22.07
N GLY A 144 -7.96 -19.20 22.12
CA GLY A 144 -6.90 -19.66 21.22
C GLY A 144 -6.59 -21.14 21.39
N THR A 145 -6.55 -21.64 22.63
CA THR A 145 -6.32 -23.06 22.94
C THR A 145 -7.49 -23.93 22.47
N ALA A 146 -8.73 -23.49 22.67
CA ALA A 146 -9.90 -24.19 22.16
C ALA A 146 -9.87 -24.31 20.63
N SER A 147 -9.50 -23.21 19.94
CA SER A 147 -9.35 -23.18 18.48
C SER A 147 -8.23 -24.08 17.98
N SER A 148 -7.05 -24.04 18.63
CA SER A 148 -5.90 -24.89 18.29
C SER A 148 -6.24 -26.38 18.48
N THR A 149 -6.89 -26.73 19.59
CA THR A 149 -7.31 -28.11 19.88
C THR A 149 -8.29 -28.62 18.82
N ARG A 150 -9.30 -27.81 18.46
CA ARG A 150 -10.22 -28.15 17.36
C ARG A 150 -9.48 -28.36 16.03
N ASN A 151 -8.51 -27.50 15.71
CA ASN A 151 -7.74 -27.64 14.47
C ASN A 151 -6.92 -28.94 14.45
N LYS A 152 -6.30 -29.33 15.57
CA LYS A 152 -5.58 -30.61 15.68
C LYS A 152 -6.50 -31.80 15.39
N LEU A 153 -7.69 -31.83 15.99
CA LEU A 153 -8.69 -32.88 15.76
C LEU A 153 -9.14 -32.96 14.29
N ALA A 154 -9.05 -31.86 13.54
CA ALA A 154 -9.41 -31.82 12.12
C ALA A 154 -8.26 -32.28 11.18
N THR A 155 -7.00 -32.13 11.61
CA THR A 155 -5.81 -32.44 10.79
C THR A 155 -5.19 -33.80 11.07
N GLU A 156 -5.47 -34.39 12.24
CA GLU A 156 -5.07 -35.76 12.57
C GLU A 156 -5.96 -36.77 11.85
N LYS A 157 -5.54 -37.17 10.64
CA LYS A 157 -5.99 -38.39 9.95
C LYS A 157 -4.82 -39.36 9.83
#